data_AF-A0A3D5F529-F1
#
_entry.id   AF-A0A3D5F529-F1
#
_cell.length_a   1.000
_cell.length_b   1.000
_cell.length_c   1.000
_cell.angle_alpha   90.00
_cell.angle_beta   90.00
_cell.angle_gamma   90.00
#
_symmetry.space_group_name_H-M   'P 1'
#
loop_
_entity.id
_entity.type
_entity.pdbx_description
1 polymer ?
#
loop_
_entity_poly.entity_id
_entity_poly.type
_entity_poly.pdbx_seq_one_letter_code
_entity_poly.pdbx_strand_id
1 'polypeptide(L)' 'MKVAVLGAAGGIGQALSLLLKTQLPAGSELALY' A
#
# COMPACT_ATOMS: atom_id res chain seq x y z
N MET A 1 -4.06 -8.85 -7.90
CA MET A 1 -2.71 -8.36 -8.30
C MET A 1 -1.96 -7.95 -7.05
N LYS A 2 -0.65 -8.25 -6.93
CA LYS A 2 0.13 -7.88 -5.74
C LYS A 2 0.82 -6.55 -5.94
N VAL A 3 0.67 -5.64 -4.97
CA VAL A 3 1.30 -4.31 -4.95
C VAL A 3 2.17 -4.23 -3.70
N ALA A 4 3.41 -3.78 -3.85
CA ALA A 4 4.36 -3.62 -2.76
C ALA A 4 4.73 -2.14 -2.60
N VAL A 5 4.71 -1.64 -1.36
CA VAL A 5 5.24 -0.32 -1.00
C VAL A 5 6.54 -0.53 -0.25
N LEU A 6 7.65 -0.05 -0.82
CA LEU A 6 8.97 -0.05 -0.17
C LEU A 6 9.18 1.30 0.53
N GLY A 7 9.58 1.27 1.81
CA GLY A 7 9.63 2.47 2.65
C GLY A 7 8.27 2.82 3.24
N ALA A 8 7.41 1.82 3.49
CA ALA A 8 6.06 2.03 4.01
C ALA A 8 6.03 2.69 5.39
N ALA A 9 7.11 2.58 6.17
CA ALA A 9 7.25 3.21 7.47
C ALA A 9 7.51 4.73 7.41
N GLY A 10 7.90 5.28 6.26
CA GLY A 10 8.14 6.72 6.09
C GLY A 10 6.84 7.53 6.02
N GLY A 11 6.91 8.85 6.25
CA GLY A 11 5.71 9.70 6.29
C GLY A 11 4.84 9.63 5.01
N ILE A 12 5.49 9.57 3.84
CA ILE A 12 4.79 9.36 2.55
C ILE A 12 4.28 7.93 2.43
N GLY A 13 5.12 6.95 2.80
CA GLY A 13 4.80 5.53 2.71
C GLY A 13 3.55 5.16 3.50
N GLN A 14 3.35 5.75 4.68
CA GLN A 14 2.17 5.53 5.51
C GLN A 14 0.89 6.07 4.86
N ALA A 15 0.91 7.33 4.39
CA ALA A 15 -0.24 7.94 3.73
C ALA A 15 -0.61 7.20 2.43
N LEU A 16 0.40 6.81 1.65
CA LEU A 16 0.22 6.03 0.43
C LEU A 16 -0.35 4.63 0.73
N SER A 17 0.16 3.96 1.76
CA SER A 17 -0.33 2.63 2.17
C SER A 17 -1.80 2.67 2.59
N LEU A 18 -2.22 3.73 3.29
CA LEU A 18 -3.63 3.93 3.65
C LEU A 18 -4.50 4.14 2.41
N LEU A 19 -4.07 5.01 1.48
CA LEU A 19 -4.80 5.24 0.24
C LEU A 19 -4.94 3.96 -0.60
N LEU A 20 -3.86 3.19 -0.73
CA LEU A 20 -3.87 1.92 -1.46
C LEU A 20 -4.78 0.90 -0.78
N LYS A 21 -4.82 0.85 0.56
CA LYS A 21 -5.72 -0.07 1.27
C LYS A 21 -7.20 0.18 0.96
N THR A 22 -7.59 1.43 0.66
CA THR A 22 -8.99 1.80 0.37
C THR A 22 -9.33 1.83 -1.12
N GLN A 23 -8.35 2.07 -1.99
CA GLN A 23 -8.59 2.26 -3.44
C GLN A 23 -8.10 1.11 -4.31
N LEU A 24 -7.40 0.11 -3.75
CA LEU A 24 -7.00 -1.05 -4.55
C LEU A 24 -8.23 -1.84 -5.03
N PRO A 25 -8.24 -2.32 -6.28
CA PRO A 25 -9.29 -3.19 -6.78
C PRO A 25 -9.44 -4.44 -5.91
N ALA A 26 -10.66 -4.94 -5.78
CA ALA A 26 -10.95 -6.18 -5.08
C ALA A 26 -10.07 -7.35 -5.61
N GLY A 27 -9.57 -8.19 -4.71
CA GLY A 27 -8.62 -9.27 -5.05
C GLY A 27 -7.18 -8.80 -5.26
N SER A 28 -6.86 -7.55 -4.90
CA SER A 28 -5.48 -7.08 -4.81
C SER A 28 -4.89 -7.30 -3.41
N GLU A 29 -3.61 -7.64 -3.37
CA GLU A 29 -2.85 -7.80 -2.12
C GLU A 29 -1.87 -6.65 -1.97
N LEU A 30 -1.85 -6.04 -0.78
CA LEU A 30 -0.92 -4.97 -0.44
C LEU A 30 0.15 -5.53 0.51
N ALA A 31 1.42 -5.45 0.10
CA ALA A 31 2.57 -5.79 0.92
C ALA A 31 3.37 -4.52 1.28
N LEU A 32 3.71 -4.37 2.56
CA LEU A 32 4.40 -3.19 3.08
C LEU A 32 5.80 -3.61 3.56
N TYR A 33 6.83 -2.92 3.11
CA TYR A 33 8.24 -3.15 3.48
C TYR A 33 8.93 -1.84 3.86
#